data_AF-A0A5C6FVN4-F1
#
_entry.id   AF-A0A5C6FVN4-F1
#
_cell.length_a   1.000
_cell.length_b   1.000
_cell.length_c   1.000
_cell.angle_alpha   90.00
_cell.angle_beta   90.00
_cell.angle_gamma   90.00
#
_symmetry.space_group_name_H-M   'P 1'
#
loop_
_entity.id
_entity.type
_entity.pdbx_description
1 polymer ?
#
loop_
_entity_poly.entity_id
_entity_poly.type
_entity_poly.pdbx_seq_one_letter_code
_entity_poly.pdbx_strand_id
1 'polypeptide(L)'
;MAQRKPHTTGCRVCGESTRGGARGLCQKHYRRWKAKYDQLMGANPAAAEQFELDCQQKGWIKPRSAGGRPKEDSDPFDSIAANAVLKVSGASDDQISEASSLEAESAQLNAQGAAEIEEKLAIHQAKKATKSPPKRKASGQ
;
A
#
# COMPACT_ATOMS: atom_id res chain seq x y z
N MET A 1 28.55 -3.28 12.58
CA MET A 1 28.59 -3.17 11.11
C MET A 1 27.63 -2.07 10.70
N ALA A 2 28.10 -1.06 9.95
CA ALA A 2 27.23 0.02 9.49
C ALA A 2 26.12 -0.56 8.60
N GLN A 3 24.86 -0.27 8.91
CA GLN A 3 23.73 -0.68 8.08
C GLN A 3 23.82 0.09 6.75
N ARG A 4 23.92 -0.65 5.65
CA ARG A 4 23.87 -0.03 4.32
C ARG A 4 22.48 0.55 4.11
N LYS A 5 22.41 1.83 3.74
CA LYS A 5 21.15 2.49 3.35
C LYS A 5 20.82 2.10 1.90
N PRO A 6 19.54 1.95 1.53
CA PRO A 6 19.17 1.67 0.15
C PRO A 6 19.50 2.86 -0.76
N HIS A 7 19.90 2.56 -2.00
CA HIS A 7 20.16 3.57 -3.01
C HIS A 7 18.86 4.17 -3.56
N THR A 8 18.87 5.47 -3.89
CA THR A 8 17.72 6.20 -4.45
C THR A 8 17.61 6.05 -5.96
N THR A 9 18.73 5.92 -6.66
CA THR A 9 18.83 5.73 -8.11
C THR A 9 19.34 4.33 -8.46
N GLY A 10 18.80 3.75 -9.53
CA GLY A 10 19.16 2.40 -9.97
C GLY A 10 18.66 1.29 -9.03
N CYS A 11 19.46 0.24 -8.87
CA CYS A 11 19.17 -0.86 -7.96
C CYS A 11 19.30 -0.40 -6.50
N ARG A 12 18.26 -0.62 -5.68
CA ARG A 12 18.25 -0.23 -4.26
C ARG A 12 19.34 -0.88 -3.40
N VAL A 13 19.98 -1.97 -3.85
CA VAL A 13 21.04 -2.69 -3.11
C VAL A 13 22.46 -2.28 -3.52
N CYS A 14 22.72 -2.10 -4.82
CA CYS A 14 24.07 -1.82 -5.34
C CYS A 14 24.21 -0.52 -6.14
N GLY A 15 23.12 0.22 -6.37
CA GLY A 15 23.11 1.45 -7.17
C GLY A 15 23.19 1.24 -8.68
N GLU A 16 23.24 -0.01 -9.16
CA GLU A 16 23.42 -0.28 -10.59
C GLU A 16 22.21 0.18 -11.40
N SER A 17 22.47 1.05 -12.38
CA SER A 17 21.50 1.61 -13.33
C SER A 17 21.01 0.52 -14.30
N THR A 18 20.00 -0.25 -13.88
CA THR A 18 19.34 -1.22 -14.76
C THR A 18 18.03 -0.64 -15.28
N ARG A 19 17.99 -0.27 -16.57
CA ARG A 19 16.73 0.00 -17.28
C ARG A 19 15.89 -1.29 -17.22
N GLY A 20 14.73 -1.25 -16.55
CA GLY A 20 13.81 -2.40 -16.47
C GLY A 20 13.96 -3.31 -15.25
N GLY A 21 14.66 -2.88 -14.18
CA GLY A 21 14.71 -3.64 -12.94
C GLY A 21 13.32 -3.79 -12.27
N ALA A 22 12.85 -5.04 -12.11
CA ALA A 22 11.60 -5.31 -11.40
C ALA A 22 11.70 -4.87 -9.93
N ARG A 23 10.67 -4.15 -9.45
CA ARG A 23 10.60 -3.60 -8.08
C ARG A 23 11.81 -2.74 -7.65
N GLY A 24 12.56 -2.15 -8.60
CA GLY A 24 13.73 -1.33 -8.29
C GLY A 24 14.99 -2.13 -7.92
N LEU A 25 15.06 -3.40 -8.31
CA LEU A 25 16.25 -4.25 -8.16
C LEU A 25 16.80 -4.64 -9.54
N CYS A 26 18.13 -4.72 -9.66
CA CYS A 26 18.74 -5.37 -10.83
C CYS A 26 18.42 -6.88 -10.82
N GLN A 27 18.56 -7.55 -11.96
CA GLN A 27 18.25 -8.98 -12.12
C GLN A 27 18.88 -9.86 -11.04
N LYS A 28 20.16 -9.62 -10.70
CA LYS A 28 20.88 -10.38 -9.67
C LYS A 28 20.24 -10.25 -8.29
N HIS A 29 19.97 -9.02 -7.85
CA HIS A 29 19.39 -8.78 -6.52
C HIS A 29 17.92 -9.19 -6.46
N TYR A 30 17.18 -9.00 -7.56
CA TYR A 30 15.81 -9.48 -7.67
C TYR A 30 15.73 -11.01 -7.53
N ARG A 31 16.57 -11.77 -8.23
CA ARG A 31 16.61 -13.24 -8.11
C ARG A 31 16.94 -13.71 -6.69
N ARG A 32 17.88 -13.06 -6.00
CA ARG A 32 18.24 -13.40 -4.61
C ARG A 32 17.10 -13.09 -3.64
N TRP A 33 16.45 -11.94 -3.81
CA TRP A 33 15.28 -11.58 -3.01
C TRP A 33 14.13 -12.57 -3.26
N LYS A 34 13.82 -12.87 -4.53
CA LYS A 34 12.76 -13.80 -4.93
C LYS A 34 13.01 -15.21 -4.40
N ALA A 35 14.24 -15.72 -4.45
CA ALA A 35 14.57 -17.04 -3.90
C ALA A 35 14.28 -17.15 -2.39
N LYS A 36 14.61 -16.09 -1.61
CA LYS A 36 14.27 -16.05 -0.18
C LYS A 36 12.77 -15.94 0.06
N TYR A 37 12.10 -15.12 -0.74
CA TYR A 37 10.65 -14.98 -0.66
C TYR A 37 9.94 -16.30 -0.97
N ASP A 38 10.30 -16.98 -2.07
CA ASP A 38 9.73 -18.27 -2.48
C ASP A 38 10.00 -19.36 -1.42
N GLN A 39 11.20 -19.38 -0.82
CA GLN A 39 11.53 -20.27 0.29
C GLN A 39 10.62 -20.02 1.51
N LEU A 40 10.42 -18.76 1.90
CA LEU A 40 9.51 -18.40 2.98
C LEU A 40 8.07 -18.73 2.61
N MET A 41 7.66 -18.52 1.36
CA MET A 41 6.29 -18.79 0.90
C MET A 41 5.95 -20.28 1.05
N GLY A 42 6.88 -21.16 0.67
CA GLY A 42 6.69 -22.61 0.81
C GLY A 42 6.64 -23.09 2.26
N ALA A 43 7.30 -22.38 3.19
CA ALA A 43 7.34 -22.75 4.61
C ALA A 43 6.21 -22.11 5.44
N ASN A 44 5.98 -20.81 5.27
CA ASN A 44 4.94 -20.04 5.95
C ASN A 44 4.56 -18.79 5.12
N PRO A 45 3.37 -18.75 4.52
CA PRO A 45 2.95 -17.65 3.64
C PRO A 45 2.89 -16.30 4.37
N ALA A 46 2.41 -16.26 5.61
CA ALA A 46 2.34 -15.04 6.40
C ALA A 46 3.73 -14.45 6.69
N ALA A 47 4.74 -15.31 6.89
CA ALA A 47 6.12 -14.86 7.07
C ALA A 47 6.71 -14.27 5.78
N ALA A 48 6.34 -14.82 4.61
CA ALA A 48 6.75 -14.28 3.32
C ALA A 48 6.15 -12.89 3.06
N GLU A 49 4.86 -12.71 3.34
CA GLU A 49 4.18 -11.42 3.24
C GLU A 49 4.81 -10.39 4.17
N GLN A 50 5.05 -10.76 5.43
CA GLN A 50 5.70 -9.87 6.40
C GLN A 50 7.13 -9.49 5.96
N PHE A 51 7.88 -10.44 5.38
CA PHE A 51 9.21 -10.18 4.83
C PHE A 51 9.16 -9.19 3.66
N GLU A 52 8.18 -9.31 2.77
CA GLU A 52 7.99 -8.35 1.68
C GLU A 52 7.64 -6.95 2.23
N LEU A 53 6.72 -6.85 3.18
CA LEU A 53 6.34 -5.58 3.83
C LEU A 53 7.54 -4.91 4.53
N ASP A 54 8.34 -5.66 5.29
CA ASP A 54 9.55 -5.13 5.93
C ASP A 54 10.56 -4.59 4.90
N CYS A 55 10.74 -5.32 3.79
CA CYS A 55 11.58 -4.86 2.69
C CYS A 55 11.04 -3.57 2.03
N GLN A 56 9.72 -3.41 1.91
CA GLN A 56 9.09 -2.20 1.38
C GLN A 56 9.25 -1.01 2.34
N GLN A 57 8.95 -1.21 3.64
CA GLN A 57 9.07 -0.17 4.67
C GLN A 57 10.49 0.35 4.82
N LYS A 58 11.48 -0.55 4.75
CA LYS A 58 12.90 -0.20 4.75
C LYS A 58 13.39 0.39 3.42
N GLY A 59 12.55 0.43 2.40
CA GLY A 59 12.88 0.97 1.09
C GLY A 59 13.89 0.12 0.31
N TRP A 60 13.93 -1.20 0.51
CA TRP A 60 14.76 -2.11 -0.28
C TRP A 60 14.11 -2.54 -1.59
N ILE A 61 12.79 -2.54 -1.65
CA ILE A 61 12.00 -2.85 -2.85
C ILE A 61 10.90 -1.81 -3.02
N LYS A 62 10.45 -1.60 -4.27
CA LYS A 62 9.22 -0.83 -4.53
C LYS A 62 8.00 -1.70 -4.19
N PRO A 63 6.88 -1.09 -3.74
CA PRO A 63 5.62 -1.81 -3.59
C PRO A 63 5.25 -2.46 -4.93
N ARG A 64 4.40 -3.49 -4.89
CA ARG A 64 3.68 -3.89 -6.10
C ARG A 64 2.89 -2.66 -6.50
N SER A 65 3.37 -1.94 -7.52
CA SER A 65 2.48 -1.09 -8.29
C SER A 65 1.31 -2.00 -8.60
N ALA A 66 0.09 -1.61 -8.22
CA ALA A 66 -1.12 -2.26 -8.65
C ALA A 66 -1.25 -2.01 -10.16
N GLY A 67 -0.29 -2.53 -10.92
CA GLY A 67 -0.25 -2.58 -12.35
C GLY A 67 -1.18 -3.71 -12.74
N GLY A 68 -2.47 -3.50 -12.50
CA GLY A 68 -3.37 -3.79 -13.58
C GLY A 68 -2.82 -3.04 -14.78
N ARG A 69 -2.62 -3.75 -15.89
CA ARG A 69 -2.63 -3.08 -17.20
C ARG A 69 -3.78 -2.08 -17.10
N PRO A 70 -3.58 -0.76 -17.29
CA PRO A 70 -4.72 0.14 -17.38
C PRO A 70 -5.69 -0.54 -18.33
N LYS A 71 -6.94 -0.77 -17.89
CA LYS A 71 -7.95 -1.43 -18.74
C LYS A 71 -7.87 -0.70 -20.07
N GLU A 72 -7.57 -1.44 -21.14
CA GLU A 72 -7.40 -0.91 -22.51
C GLU A 72 -8.63 -0.16 -23.03
N ASP A 73 -9.71 -0.13 -22.26
CA ASP A 73 -10.98 0.54 -22.57
C ASP A 73 -11.05 2.03 -22.20
N SER A 74 -9.96 2.64 -21.70
CA SER A 74 -9.85 4.10 -21.73
C SER A 74 -8.71 4.47 -22.64
N ASP A 75 -8.93 4.18 -23.93
CA ASP A 75 -8.17 4.78 -24.99
C ASP A 75 -8.16 6.30 -24.76
N PRO A 76 -6.99 6.96 -24.72
CA PRO A 76 -6.91 8.40 -24.45
C PRO A 76 -7.67 9.22 -25.50
N PHE A 77 -7.98 8.65 -26.66
CA PHE A 77 -8.79 9.25 -27.70
C PHE A 77 -10.29 9.08 -27.48
N ASP A 78 -10.75 8.13 -26.65
CA ASP A 78 -12.19 8.00 -26.32
C ASP A 78 -12.70 9.24 -25.58
N SER A 79 -11.89 9.78 -24.67
CA SER A 79 -12.19 11.05 -23.99
C SER A 79 -12.21 12.24 -24.96
N ILE A 80 -11.36 12.21 -26.00
CA ILE A 80 -11.29 13.26 -27.03
C ILE A 80 -12.48 13.14 -27.99
N ALA A 81 -12.85 11.92 -28.39
CA ALA A 81 -13.96 11.62 -29.28
C ALA A 81 -15.31 11.95 -28.62
N ALA A 82 -15.51 11.56 -27.36
CA ALA A 82 -16.71 11.92 -26.60
C ALA A 82 -16.89 13.45 -26.50
N ASN A 83 -15.80 14.18 -26.27
CA ASN A 83 -15.83 15.65 -26.20
C ASN A 83 -16.11 16.27 -27.57
N ALA A 84 -15.58 15.70 -28.65
CA ALA A 84 -15.89 16.12 -30.01
C ALA A 84 -17.37 15.90 -30.36
N VAL A 85 -17.96 14.77 -29.98
CA VAL A 85 -19.40 14.48 -30.19
C VAL A 85 -20.27 15.44 -29.39
N LEU A 86 -19.94 15.71 -28.12
CA LEU A 86 -20.66 16.71 -27.30
C LEU A 86 -20.57 18.12 -27.92
N LYS A 87 -19.40 18.50 -28.45
CA LYS A 87 -19.21 19.81 -29.09
C LYS A 87 -19.96 19.96 -30.41
N VAL A 88 -20.15 18.88 -31.16
CA VAL A 88 -20.95 18.87 -32.39
C VAL A 88 -22.45 18.83 -32.08
N SER A 89 -22.83 18.19 -30.98
CA SER A 89 -24.24 18.04 -30.56
C SER A 89 -24.75 19.24 -29.75
N GLY A 90 -23.86 20.03 -29.16
CA GLY A 90 -24.15 21.15 -28.26
C GLY A 90 -24.25 22.53 -28.93
N ALA A 91 -24.64 22.60 -30.20
CA ALA A 91 -25.08 23.87 -30.80
C ALA A 91 -26.55 24.14 -30.43
N SER A 92 -26.79 24.53 -29.18
CA SER A 92 -27.93 25.33 -28.72
C SER A 92 -27.57 25.88 -27.35
N ASP A 93 -26.89 27.02 -27.37
CA ASP A 93 -26.52 27.86 -26.23
C ASP A 93 -27.80 28.53 -25.68
N ASP A 94 -28.55 27.82 -24.85
CA ASP A 94 -29.58 28.42 -24.00
C ASP A 94 -29.87 27.48 -22.81
N GLN A 95 -29.69 27.97 -21.58
CA GLN A 95 -29.88 27.30 -20.27
C GLN A 95 -28.60 26.84 -19.54
N ILE A 96 -27.74 27.82 -19.21
CA ILE A 96 -26.92 27.78 -18.00
C ILE A 96 -27.72 28.45 -16.89
N SER A 97 -28.30 27.67 -15.99
CA SER A 97 -28.69 28.03 -14.63
C SER A 97 -29.10 26.75 -13.91
N GLU A 98 -28.81 26.61 -12.61
CA GLU A 98 -29.36 25.55 -11.74
C GLU A 98 -28.60 24.21 -11.62
N ALA A 99 -27.30 24.26 -11.31
CA ALA A 99 -26.66 23.13 -10.61
C ALA A 99 -25.51 23.59 -9.70
N SER A 100 -25.84 24.35 -8.65
CA SER A 100 -24.89 24.85 -7.64
C SER A 100 -25.18 24.34 -6.21
N SER A 101 -26.02 23.33 -6.01
CA SER A 101 -26.54 23.00 -4.67
C SER A 101 -26.26 21.59 -4.12
N LEU A 102 -25.53 20.70 -4.79
CA LEU A 102 -25.42 19.29 -4.34
C LEU A 102 -24.07 18.86 -3.72
N GLU A 103 -23.10 19.76 -3.56
CA GLU A 103 -21.78 19.42 -2.96
C GLU A 103 -21.67 19.63 -1.44
N ALA A 104 -22.79 19.78 -0.71
CA ALA A 104 -22.76 20.07 0.73
C ALA A 104 -22.99 18.87 1.67
N GLU A 105 -23.51 17.72 1.21
CA GLU A 105 -23.95 16.65 2.12
C GLU A 105 -22.93 15.53 2.42
N SER A 106 -21.80 15.45 1.69
CA SER A 106 -20.83 14.34 1.88
C SER A 106 -19.86 14.52 3.05
N ALA A 107 -19.88 15.64 3.78
CA ALA A 107 -18.92 15.91 4.86
C ALA A 107 -19.34 15.36 6.24
N GLN A 108 -20.59 14.94 6.44
CA GLN A 108 -21.12 14.67 7.79
C GLN A 108 -20.95 13.22 8.28
N LEU A 109 -20.68 12.25 7.40
CA LEU A 109 -20.65 10.82 7.78
C LEU A 109 -19.29 10.33 8.32
N ASN A 110 -18.22 11.11 8.23
CA ASN A 110 -16.86 10.63 8.58
C ASN A 110 -16.43 10.94 10.03
N ALA A 111 -17.24 11.67 10.82
CA ALA A 111 -16.89 12.05 12.18
C ALA A 111 -17.34 11.04 13.26
N GLN A 112 -18.31 10.17 12.96
CA GLN A 112 -18.90 9.27 13.97
C GLN A 112 -18.16 7.93 14.13
N GLY A 113 -17.26 7.56 13.20
CA GLY A 113 -16.55 6.27 13.26
C GLY A 113 -15.29 6.24 14.14
N ALA A 114 -14.73 7.39 14.51
CA ALA A 114 -13.44 7.46 15.20
C ALA A 114 -13.53 7.12 16.71
N ALA A 115 -14.64 7.46 17.38
CA ALA A 115 -14.76 7.30 18.83
C ALA A 115 -14.93 5.83 19.29
N GLU A 116 -15.55 4.96 18.48
CA GLU A 116 -15.83 3.57 18.90
C GLU A 116 -14.57 2.67 18.88
N ILE A 117 -13.53 3.05 18.13
CA ILE A 117 -12.29 2.26 18.02
C ILE A 117 -11.40 2.43 19.26
N GLU A 118 -11.39 3.61 19.88
CA GLU A 118 -10.56 3.86 21.08
C GLU A 118 -11.05 3.10 22.32
N GLU A 119 -12.37 2.97 22.51
CA GLU A 119 -12.94 2.27 23.67
C GLU A 119 -12.62 0.77 23.64
N LYS A 120 -12.70 0.13 22.46
CA LYS A 120 -12.39 -1.30 22.30
C LYS A 120 -10.91 -1.61 22.55
N LEU A 121 -10.01 -0.66 22.28
CA LEU A 121 -8.57 -0.84 22.51
C LEU A 121 -8.20 -0.79 24.01
N ALA A 122 -8.88 0.04 24.81
CA ALA A 122 -8.64 0.15 26.25
C ALA A 122 -9.01 -1.15 27.00
N ILE A 123 -10.14 -1.77 26.66
CA ILE A 123 -10.60 -3.02 27.29
C ILE A 123 -9.62 -4.17 27.04
N HIS A 124 -8.98 -4.22 25.87
CA HIS A 124 -8.04 -5.29 25.53
C HIS A 124 -6.70 -5.15 26.27
N GLN A 125 -6.25 -3.93 26.58
CA GLN A 125 -5.02 -3.71 27.35
C GLN A 125 -5.17 -4.13 28.82
N ALA A 126 -6.32 -3.86 29.45
CA ALA A 126 -6.60 -4.25 30.83
C ALA A 126 -6.54 -5.78 31.05
N LYS A 127 -6.97 -6.58 30.05
CA LYS A 127 -6.95 -8.05 30.13
C LYS A 127 -5.54 -8.66 30.06
N LYS A 128 -4.54 -7.94 29.56
CA LYS A 128 -3.15 -8.45 29.48
C LYS A 128 -2.39 -8.34 30.81
N ALA A 129 -2.80 -7.45 31.71
CA ALA A 129 -2.06 -7.19 32.96
C ALA A 129 -2.26 -8.27 34.04
N THR A 130 -3.31 -9.08 33.99
CA THR A 130 -3.67 -9.98 35.10
C THR A 130 -3.16 -11.42 34.96
N LYS A 131 -2.39 -11.75 33.91
CA LYS A 131 -1.99 -13.14 33.60
C LYS A 131 -0.52 -13.47 33.86
N SER A 132 0.10 -12.87 34.87
CA SER A 132 1.44 -13.24 35.35
C SER A 132 1.36 -14.11 36.61
N PRO A 133 1.63 -15.43 36.53
CA PRO A 133 1.71 -16.29 37.69
C PRO A 133 3.02 -16.07 38.48
N PRO A 134 3.00 -16.08 39.82
CA PRO A 134 4.19 -15.91 40.64
C PRO A 134 5.08 -17.17 40.56
N LYS A 135 6.34 -16.99 40.11
CA LYS A 135 7.39 -18.00 40.20
C LYS A 135 7.74 -18.26 41.67
N ARG A 136 7.29 -19.40 42.21
CA ARG A 136 7.77 -19.93 43.49
C ARG A 136 9.25 -20.30 43.36
N LYS A 137 10.09 -19.74 44.25
CA LYS A 137 11.48 -20.13 44.45
C LYS A 137 11.50 -21.50 45.15
N ALA A 138 12.22 -22.46 44.57
CA ALA A 138 12.62 -23.68 45.27
C ALA A 138 14.04 -23.46 45.81
N SER A 139 14.15 -23.48 47.13
CA SER A 139 15.40 -23.46 47.88
C SER A 139 15.81 -24.90 48.15
N GLY A 140 17.03 -25.29 47.78
CA GLY A 140 17.72 -26.50 48.26
C GLY A 140 19.21 -26.16 48.26
N GLN A 141 19.80 -25.91 49.43
CA GLN A 141 20.45 -26.86 50.36
C GLN A 141 21.73 -27.46 49.77
#